data_AF-A0A960MH45-F1
#
_entry.id   AF-A0A960MH45-F1
#
_cell.length_a   1.000
_cell.length_b   1.000
_cell.length_c   1.000
_cell.angle_alpha   90.00
_cell.angle_beta   90.00
_cell.angle_gamma   90.00
#
_symmetry.space_group_name_H-M   'P 1'
#
loop_
_entity.id
_entity.type
_entity.pdbx_description
1 polymer ?
#
loop_
_entity_poly.entity_id
_entity_poly.type
_entity_poly.pdbx_seq_one_letter_code
_entity_poly.pdbx_strand_id
1 'polypeptide(L)' 'MENPEPAPLGSPLGWLIRFTLENKLVVFLILSMIIVWGVLVAPFDWKIAGLPRDPVPVDAIPDIGENQQIVFTEW' A
#
# COMPACT_ATOMS: atom_id res chain seq x y z
N MET A 1 6.77 -14.07 -47.06
CA MET A 1 5.97 -14.26 -45.82
C MET A 1 6.06 -12.94 -45.11
N GLU A 2 5.04 -12.10 -45.26
CA GLU A 2 5.01 -10.75 -44.66
C GLU A 2 5.11 -10.89 -43.14
N ASN A 3 6.11 -10.27 -42.52
CA ASN A 3 6.18 -10.18 -41.07
C ASN A 3 5.08 -9.20 -40.63
N PRO A 4 4.18 -9.53 -39.69
CA PRO A 4 3.14 -8.59 -39.28
C PRO A 4 3.78 -7.31 -38.74
N GLU A 5 3.28 -6.16 -39.20
CA GLU A 5 3.72 -4.85 -38.68
C GLU A 5 3.61 -4.82 -37.15
N PRO A 6 4.58 -4.22 -36.44
CA PRO A 6 4.49 -4.08 -34.99
C PRO A 6 3.23 -3.27 -34.64
N ALA A 7 2.46 -3.78 -33.68
CA ALA A 7 1.24 -3.13 -33.21
C ALA A 7 1.48 -1.64 -32.86
N PRO A 8 0.52 -0.75 -33.14
CA PRO A 8 0.69 0.70 -32.95
C PRO A 8 1.07 1.01 -31.50
N LEU A 9 2.24 1.63 -31.33
CA LEU A 9 2.79 2.01 -30.04
C LEU A 9 2.08 3.27 -29.53
N GLY A 10 0.87 3.16 -28.98
CA GLY A 10 0.02 4.34 -28.73
C GLY A 10 -0.82 4.34 -27.46
N SER A 11 -0.67 3.37 -26.56
CA SER A 11 -1.38 3.38 -25.27
C SER A 11 -0.42 3.77 -24.14
N PRO A 12 -0.72 4.81 -23.34
CA PRO A 12 0.09 5.18 -22.19
C PRO A 12 0.26 4.03 -21.18
N LEU A 13 -0.73 3.14 -21.11
CA LEU A 13 -0.65 1.92 -20.31
C LEU A 13 0.38 0.93 -20.85
N GLY A 14 0.43 0.74 -22.18
CA GLY A 14 1.41 -0.14 -22.82
C GLY A 14 2.85 0.35 -22.63
N TRP A 15 3.05 1.67 -22.71
CA TRP A 15 4.34 2.29 -22.40
C TRP A 15 4.74 2.06 -20.94
N LEU A 16 3.82 2.26 -19.99
CA LEU A 16 4.08 2.05 -18.56
C LEU A 16 4.42 0.59 -18.23
N ILE A 17 3.69 -0.36 -18.81
CA ILE A 17 3.97 -1.79 -18.65
C ILE A 17 5.37 -2.11 -19.17
N ARG A 18 5.72 -1.63 -20.37
CA ARG A 18 7.04 -1.85 -20.97
C ARG A 18 8.16 -1.23 -20.13
N PHE A 19 7.97 0.00 -19.63
CA PHE A 19 8.91 0.66 -18.74
C PHE A 19 9.18 -0.17 -17.48
N THR A 20 8.12 -0.71 -16.86
CA THR A 20 8.19 -1.54 -15.66
C THR A 20 8.92 -2.87 -15.94
N LEU A 21 8.69 -3.48 -17.10
CA LEU A 21 9.35 -4.74 -17.50
C LEU A 21 10.84 -4.58 -17.86
N GLU A 22 11.20 -3.48 -18.51
CA GLU A 22 12.58 -3.20 -18.93
C GLU A 22 13.44 -2.68 -17.77
N ASN A 23 12.88 -1.86 -16.88
CA ASN A 23 13.62 -1.20 -15.78
C ASN A 23 13.44 -1.90 -14.43
N LYS A 24 13.80 -3.20 -14.38
CA LYS A 24 13.63 -4.05 -13.19
C LYS A 24 14.25 -3.46 -11.91
N LEU A 25 15.39 -2.77 -12.02
CA LEU A 25 16.05 -2.12 -10.88
C LEU A 25 15.16 -1.00 -10.28
N VAL A 26 14.57 -0.16 -11.12
CA VAL A 26 13.70 0.94 -10.67
C VAL A 26 12.48 0.37 -9.94
N VAL A 27 11.86 -0.67 -10.49
CA VAL A 27 10.73 -1.36 -9.86
C VAL A 27 11.11 -1.92 -8.50
N PHE A 28 12.28 -2.57 -8.40
CA PHE A 28 12.75 -3.12 -7.15
C PHE A 28 13.00 -2.06 -6.08
N LEU A 29 13.58 -0.92 -6.46
CA LEU A 29 13.81 0.20 -5.54
C LEU A 29 12.50 0.81 -5.03
N ILE A 30 11.53 1.03 -5.93
CA ILE A 30 10.21 1.55 -5.55
C ILE A 30 9.51 0.56 -4.62
N LEU A 31 9.50 -0.73 -4.95
CA LEU A 31 8.90 -1.77 -4.12
C LEU A 31 9.56 -1.83 -2.74
N SER A 32 10.89 -1.81 -2.69
CA SER A 32 11.64 -1.80 -1.43
C SER A 32 11.29 -0.58 -0.58
N MET A 33 11.19 0.61 -1.20
CA MET A 33 10.79 1.83 -0.51
C MET A 33 9.39 1.70 0.11
N ILE A 34 8.41 1.18 -0.64
CA ILE A 34 7.04 0.97 -0.15
C ILE A 34 7.01 -0.02 1.01
N ILE A 35 7.76 -1.13 0.91
CA ILE A 35 7.84 -2.14 1.98
C ILE A 35 8.46 -1.53 3.24
N VAL A 36 9.61 -0.85 3.11
CA VAL A 36 10.28 -0.22 4.26
C VAL A 36 9.36 0.79 4.91
N TRP A 37 8.72 1.67 4.13
CA TRP A 37 7.74 2.63 4.65
C TRP A 37 6.60 1.94 5.40
N GLY A 38 6.02 0.89 4.81
CA GLY A 38 4.98 0.08 5.44
C GLY A 38 5.42 -0.49 6.79
N VAL A 39 6.65 -0.98 6.90
CA VAL A 39 7.21 -1.50 8.17
C VAL A 39 7.33 -0.41 9.24
N LEU A 40 7.65 0.82 8.85
CA LEU A 40 7.76 1.94 9.79
C LEU A 40 6.41 2.32 10.42
N VAL A 41 5.33 2.25 9.63
CA VAL A 41 3.99 2.72 10.05
C VAL A 41 3.02 1.60 10.41
N ALA A 42 3.42 0.33 10.21
CA ALA A 42 2.56 -0.81 10.50
C ALA A 42 2.15 -0.85 11.99
N PRO A 43 0.87 -1.15 12.31
CA PRO A 43 0.31 -1.07 13.66
C PRO A 43 0.81 -2.16 14.63
N PHE A 44 1.70 -3.04 14.18
CA PHE A 44 2.18 -4.20 14.94
C PHE A 44 3.41 -3.84 15.81
N ASP A 45 3.51 -4.42 17.00
CA ASP A 45 4.64 -4.26 17.93
C ASP A 45 5.88 -5.09 17.52
N TRP A 46 6.38 -4.85 16.31
CA TRP A 46 7.64 -5.44 15.85
C TRP A 46 8.84 -4.76 16.50
N LYS A 47 9.66 -5.57 17.18
CA LYS A 47 10.93 -5.14 17.77
C LYS A 47 12.05 -5.24 16.74
N ILE A 48 12.15 -4.22 15.88
CA ILE A 48 13.20 -4.11 14.87
C ILE A 48 14.28 -3.17 15.42
N ALA A 49 15.48 -3.71 15.67
CA ALA A 49 16.58 -2.95 16.27
C ALA A 49 17.09 -1.86 15.31
N GLY A 50 17.27 -0.64 15.82
CA GLY A 50 17.89 0.47 15.10
C GLY A 50 17.02 1.17 14.04
N LEU A 51 15.73 0.82 13.95
CA LEU A 51 14.80 1.43 12.99
C LEU A 51 13.80 2.34 13.72
N PRO A 52 13.71 3.64 13.40
CA PRO A 52 12.71 4.53 14.01
C PRO A 52 11.33 4.15 13.48
N ARG A 53 10.38 3.80 14.36
CA ARG A 53 9.01 3.40 13.97
C ARG A 53 8.00 4.40 14.52
N ASP A 54 6.98 4.69 13.73
CA ASP A 54 5.82 5.52 14.09
C ASP A 54 4.53 4.80 13.67
N PRO A 55 4.15 3.72 14.40
CA PRO A 55 3.07 2.84 14.02
C PRO A 55 1.71 3.55 14.14
N VAL A 56 0.86 3.41 13.13
CA VAL A 56 -0.51 3.93 13.18
C VAL A 56 -1.31 3.12 14.20
N PRO A 57 -1.92 3.74 15.23
CA PRO A 57 -2.70 3.00 16.21
C PRO A 57 -3.96 2.42 15.55
N VAL A 58 -4.23 1.15 15.82
CA VAL A 58 -5.48 0.49 15.43
C VAL A 58 -6.20 0.11 16.70
N ASP A 59 -7.34 0.74 16.96
CA ASP A 59 -8.23 0.35 18.04
C ASP A 59 -8.97 -0.95 17.65
N ALA A 60 -9.26 -1.79 18.63
CA ALA A 60 -10.10 -2.96 18.45
C ALA A 60 -11.57 -2.58 18.24
N ILE A 61 -11.98 -1.37 18.62
CA ILE A 61 -13.32 -0.83 18.42
C ILE A 61 -13.19 0.36 17.46
N PRO A 62 -13.71 0.29 16.23
CA PRO A 62 -13.73 1.46 15.37
C PRO A 62 -14.60 2.55 16.02
N ASP A 63 -14.32 3.82 15.75
CA ASP A 63 -15.16 4.92 16.25
C ASP A 63 -16.52 4.92 15.52
N ILE A 64 -17.43 4.07 16.00
CA ILE A 64 -18.86 3.97 15.62
C ILE A 64 -19.76 4.50 16.74
N GLY A 65 -19.20 5.35 17.62
CA GLY A 65 -19.81 5.80 18.87
C GLY A 65 -20.73 7.00 18.75
N GLU A 66 -20.98 7.52 17.55
CA GLU A 66 -21.88 8.66 17.37
C GLU A 66 -23.35 8.25 17.59
N ASN A 67 -23.82 8.63 18.78
CA ASN A 67 -25.18 8.58 19.34
C ASN A 67 -25.56 7.32 20.14
N GLN A 68 -24.64 6.79 20.95
CA GLN A 68 -25.04 5.86 22.02
C GLN A 68 -25.86 6.58 23.09
N GLN A 69 -27.19 6.55 22.94
CA GLN A 69 -28.12 6.98 23.98
C GLN A 69 -28.12 5.97 25.12
N ILE A 70 -27.75 6.42 26.32
CA ILE A 70 -27.83 5.59 27.52
C ILE A 70 -29.29 5.54 27.95
N VAL A 71 -29.89 4.34 27.93
CA VAL A 71 -31.26 4.09 28.42
C VAL A 71 -31.17 3.44 29.81
N PHE A 72 -31.83 4.03 30.80
CA PHE A 72 -31.96 3.48 32.15
C PHE A 72 -33.37 2.91 32.35
N THR A 73 -33.48 1.80 33.09
CA THR A 73 -34.75 1.28 33.64
C THR A 73 -34.63 1.16 35.15
N GLU A 74 -35.74 1.34 35.86
CA GLU A 74 -35.84 0.86 37.24
C GLU A 74 -35.91 -0.68 37.22
N TRP A 75 -35.40 -1.30 38.30
CA TRP A 75 -35.41 -2.75 38.49
C TRP A 75 -36.82 -3.27 38.82
#